data_AF-A0A7M7GY45-F1
#
_entry.id   AF-A0A7M7GY45-F1
#
_cell.length_a   1.000
_cell.length_b   1.000
_cell.length_c   1.000
_cell.angle_alpha   90.00
_cell.angle_beta   90.00
_cell.angle_gamma   90.00
#
_symmetry.space_group_name_H-M   'P 1'
#
loop_
_entity.id
_entity.type
_entity.pdbx_description
1 polymer ?
#
loop_
_entity_poly.entity_id
_entity_poly.type
_entity_poly.pdbx_seq_one_letter_code
_entity_poly.pdbx_strand_id
1 'polypeptide(L)'
;MQLFCNSSGWRGRKAGMNAHLTNGFLMFALVIVATMRDDATVLGYSGAPLVMDQDIPLRTCRYSRIHSMIQVRCANLGLERIPSNLKTEIQILDVSVNRVRVLTNDSLAPYTNLAYLYLRDNFIQEIQEAAFDNLRYLKMLDLSTNGCDTLPKSLFRLPYLQNLYLSKNRLGDELFERVDVKSPLILLQLSKNRLGRVPSLGPVPTLTYLNVSDNNIGSVSPEDLAPFCSLKKLDLTKNPIKFDAGSCECHTFNAWLHAREIVSRPVYNCSEERAKGECARQEFTNRTMELHERCTEILRLQVETEKARNTWILIACCISGFLFCLFVGLFCVHKKNKRRRKKLKEEQKLNANNANTELLNSNLNQPENT
;
A
#
# COMPACT_ATOMS: atom_id res chain seq x y z
N MET A 1 -30.72 31.32 -55.49
CA MET A 1 -29.50 32.08 -55.79
C MET A 1 -28.38 31.41 -55.02
N GLN A 2 -27.51 30.71 -55.75
CA GLN A 2 -26.38 29.90 -55.28
C GLN A 2 -25.35 30.75 -54.52
N LEU A 3 -24.55 30.10 -53.67
CA LEU A 3 -23.11 29.94 -53.92
C LEU A 3 -22.53 28.77 -53.09
N PHE A 4 -21.61 28.08 -53.75
CA PHE A 4 -21.01 26.77 -53.47
C PHE A 4 -19.57 26.90 -52.94
N CYS A 5 -19.02 25.76 -52.46
CA CYS A 5 -17.61 25.31 -52.46
C CYS A 5 -16.54 26.14 -51.70
N ASN A 6 -15.45 25.58 -51.14
CA ASN A 6 -14.72 24.30 -51.32
C ASN A 6 -13.83 24.11 -50.04
N SER A 7 -13.78 22.98 -49.34
CA SER A 7 -13.14 21.67 -49.59
C SER A 7 -11.60 21.63 -49.62
N SER A 8 -11.06 20.74 -48.77
CA SER A 8 -9.83 19.91 -48.87
C SER A 8 -9.23 19.71 -47.47
N GLY A 9 -8.80 18.55 -46.97
CA GLY A 9 -8.68 17.20 -47.52
C GLY A 9 -7.75 16.37 -46.61
N TRP A 10 -8.31 15.40 -45.87
CA TRP A 10 -7.78 14.08 -45.48
C TRP A 10 -6.29 13.89 -45.10
N ARG A 11 -6.04 13.37 -43.88
CA ARG A 11 -5.67 11.93 -43.66
C ARG A 11 -5.68 11.56 -42.17
N GLY A 12 -6.38 10.49 -41.81
CA GLY A 12 -6.49 9.99 -40.44
C GLY A 12 -5.35 9.08 -39.99
N ARG A 13 -5.21 8.95 -38.67
CA ARG A 13 -4.79 7.70 -38.01
C ARG A 13 -5.46 7.62 -36.64
N LYS A 14 -6.13 6.49 -36.40
CA LYS A 14 -6.82 6.11 -35.16
C LYS A 14 -5.83 6.12 -33.98
N ALA A 15 -6.21 6.73 -32.86
CA ALA A 15 -5.62 6.44 -31.56
C ALA A 15 -6.76 6.01 -30.62
N GLY A 16 -6.64 4.77 -30.13
CA GLY A 16 -7.61 4.15 -29.25
C GLY A 16 -7.76 4.91 -27.93
N MET A 17 -9.00 5.04 -27.50
CA MET A 17 -9.40 5.65 -26.26
C MET A 17 -9.30 4.58 -25.15
N ASN A 18 -8.20 4.58 -24.40
CA ASN A 18 -8.12 3.84 -23.15
C ASN A 18 -8.44 4.81 -22.01
N ALA A 19 -9.66 4.71 -21.50
CA ALA A 19 -10.08 5.33 -20.26
C ALA A 19 -9.43 4.58 -19.09
N HIS A 20 -8.51 5.23 -18.39
CA HIS A 20 -8.11 4.83 -17.05
C HIS A 20 -8.38 5.98 -16.08
N LEU A 21 -9.39 5.78 -15.23
CA LEU A 21 -9.64 6.59 -14.05
C LEU A 21 -8.39 6.56 -13.17
N THR A 22 -7.74 7.71 -13.04
CA THR A 22 -6.75 7.94 -11.98
C THR A 22 -7.44 8.73 -10.87
N ASN A 23 -7.52 8.15 -9.68
CA ASN A 23 -7.92 8.83 -8.45
C ASN A 23 -6.85 9.86 -8.11
N GLY A 24 -7.09 11.12 -8.47
CA GLY A 24 -6.23 12.25 -8.14
C GLY A 24 -6.92 13.17 -7.15
N PHE A 25 -6.47 13.13 -5.89
CA PHE A 25 -6.68 14.22 -4.93
C PHE A 25 -6.09 15.51 -5.52
N LEU A 26 -6.93 16.48 -5.87
CA LEU A 26 -6.49 17.82 -6.25
C LEU A 26 -6.18 18.61 -4.98
N MET A 27 -4.89 18.74 -4.66
CA MET A 27 -4.39 19.80 -3.77
C MET A 27 -3.84 20.92 -4.64
N PHE A 28 -4.51 22.06 -4.63
CA PHE A 28 -4.01 23.29 -5.26
C PHE A 28 -2.83 23.83 -4.44
N ALA A 29 -1.62 23.79 -5.00
CA ALA A 29 -0.48 24.56 -4.51
C ALA A 29 -0.10 25.61 -5.56
N LEU A 30 -0.27 26.88 -5.21
CA LEU A 30 0.23 28.03 -5.95
C LEU A 30 1.76 28.09 -5.80
N VAL A 31 2.49 27.87 -6.89
CA VAL A 31 3.93 28.15 -6.97
C VAL A 31 4.10 29.55 -7.55
N ILE A 32 4.52 30.50 -6.71
CA ILE A 32 5.05 31.79 -7.15
C ILE A 32 6.53 31.55 -7.47
N VAL A 33 6.89 31.63 -8.75
CA VAL A 33 8.30 31.64 -9.20
C VAL A 33 8.80 33.07 -9.04
N ALA A 34 9.59 33.33 -8.00
CA ALA A 34 10.45 34.51 -7.92
C ALA A 34 11.81 34.15 -8.54
N THR A 35 12.15 34.79 -9.65
CA THR A 35 13.47 34.75 -10.27
C THR A 35 14.44 35.56 -9.41
N MET A 36 15.40 34.91 -8.77
CA MET A 36 16.57 35.58 -8.16
C MET A 36 17.78 35.35 -9.06
N ARG A 37 18.26 36.46 -9.60
CA ARG A 37 19.55 36.67 -10.26
C ARG A 37 20.53 37.06 -9.17
N ASP A 38 21.70 36.45 -9.12
CA ASP A 38 22.87 37.10 -8.51
C ASP A 38 24.12 36.74 -9.31
N ASP A 39 24.72 37.81 -9.82
CA ASP A 39 26.04 37.87 -10.43
C ASP A 39 27.11 37.82 -9.33
N ALA A 40 28.14 36.99 -9.51
CA ALA A 40 29.46 37.24 -8.91
C ALA A 40 30.55 36.56 -9.75
N THR A 41 31.23 37.37 -10.55
CA THR A 41 32.54 37.06 -11.12
C THR A 41 33.60 37.63 -10.18
N VAL A 42 34.73 36.92 -9.99
CA VAL A 42 36.10 37.47 -9.97
C VAL A 42 37.14 36.33 -9.99
N LEU A 43 37.91 36.34 -11.09
CA LEU A 43 39.34 36.08 -11.33
C LEU A 43 40.03 34.80 -10.80
N GLY A 44 40.65 34.09 -11.74
CA GLY A 44 41.49 32.92 -11.49
C GLY A 44 42.98 33.19 -11.34
N TYR A 45 43.72 32.13 -11.01
CA TYR A 45 45.09 31.89 -11.46
C TYR A 45 45.40 30.38 -11.45
N SER A 46 46.38 30.01 -12.26
CA SER A 46 46.71 28.69 -12.83
C SER A 46 47.55 27.76 -11.95
N GLY A 47 47.39 26.44 -12.17
CA GLY A 47 48.27 25.36 -11.70
C GLY A 47 47.86 24.01 -12.28
N ALA A 48 48.80 23.31 -12.92
CA ALA A 48 48.65 22.16 -13.83
C ALA A 48 48.14 20.83 -13.19
N PRO A 49 47.75 19.82 -14.01
CA PRO A 49 46.79 18.78 -13.59
C PRO A 49 47.39 17.38 -13.34
N LEU A 50 46.53 16.53 -12.75
CA LEU A 50 46.52 15.06 -12.71
C LEU A 50 47.42 14.34 -11.69
N VAL A 51 46.83 13.97 -10.54
CA VAL A 51 47.01 12.63 -9.94
C VAL A 51 45.67 12.15 -9.36
N MET A 52 45.17 11.06 -9.97
CA MET A 52 44.17 10.08 -9.52
C MET A 52 43.15 10.49 -8.44
N ASP A 53 41.96 10.90 -8.88
CA ASP A 53 40.74 10.65 -8.08
C ASP A 53 40.25 9.24 -8.43
N GLN A 54 40.65 8.26 -7.62
CA GLN A 54 39.92 6.99 -7.58
C GLN A 54 38.54 7.33 -7.03
N ASP A 55 37.49 7.19 -7.85
CA ASP A 55 36.10 7.24 -7.44
C ASP A 55 35.87 6.34 -6.22
N ILE A 56 36.03 6.89 -5.02
CA ILE A 56 35.53 6.30 -3.78
C ILE A 56 34.01 6.34 -3.96
N PRO A 57 33.30 5.20 -3.99
CA PRO A 57 31.85 5.24 -4.14
C PRO A 57 31.31 6.03 -2.95
N LEU A 58 30.75 7.22 -3.21
CA LEU A 58 30.06 7.98 -2.19
C LEU A 58 29.06 7.02 -1.53
N ARG A 59 29.19 6.81 -0.21
CA ARG A 59 28.30 5.97 0.59
C ARG A 59 26.95 6.63 0.79
N THR A 60 26.29 6.99 -0.30
CA THR A 60 25.05 7.75 -0.29
C THR A 60 23.91 6.89 -0.80
N CYS A 61 22.75 7.05 -0.15
CA CYS A 61 21.54 6.41 -0.60
C CYS A 61 21.08 6.99 -1.94
N ARG A 62 20.61 6.11 -2.84
CA ARG A 62 20.16 6.50 -4.18
C ARG A 62 18.64 6.60 -4.24
N TYR A 63 18.16 7.73 -4.72
CA TYR A 63 16.73 7.95 -5.00
C TYR A 63 16.38 7.45 -6.40
N SER A 64 15.20 6.85 -6.53
CA SER A 64 14.63 6.48 -7.82
C SER A 64 13.10 6.47 -7.75
N ARG A 65 12.43 6.37 -8.91
CA ARG A 65 10.97 6.26 -8.99
C ARG A 65 10.57 4.92 -9.58
N ILE A 66 9.74 4.17 -8.89
CA ILE A 66 9.21 2.87 -9.33
C ILE A 66 7.69 2.93 -9.29
N HIS A 67 7.03 2.84 -10.45
CA HIS A 67 5.56 2.88 -10.54
C HIS A 67 4.94 4.05 -9.76
N SER A 68 5.52 5.24 -9.90
CA SER A 68 5.15 6.47 -9.19
C SER A 68 5.48 6.55 -7.69
N MET A 69 6.01 5.49 -7.09
CA MET A 69 6.56 5.51 -5.74
C MET A 69 8.00 6.00 -5.73
N ILE A 70 8.36 6.76 -4.71
CA ILE A 70 9.71 7.22 -4.41
C ILE A 70 10.40 6.12 -3.62
N GLN A 71 11.45 5.57 -4.23
CA GLN A 71 12.32 4.56 -3.64
C GLN A 71 13.64 5.20 -3.23
N VAL A 72 14.13 4.80 -2.05
CA VAL A 72 15.50 5.05 -1.61
C VAL A 72 16.21 3.72 -1.40
N ARG A 73 17.33 3.52 -2.10
CA ARG A 73 18.22 2.37 -1.91
C ARG A 73 19.48 2.81 -1.15
N CYS A 74 19.63 2.26 0.03
CA CYS A 74 20.76 2.41 0.94
C CYS A 74 21.52 1.07 1.13
N ALA A 75 21.35 0.12 0.21
CA ALA A 75 21.90 -1.22 0.36
C ALA A 75 23.43 -1.26 0.20
N ASN A 76 24.11 -2.12 0.98
CA ASN A 76 25.57 -2.32 0.90
C ASN A 76 26.41 -1.05 1.08
N LEU A 77 26.05 -0.21 2.05
CA LEU A 77 26.78 1.02 2.38
C LEU A 77 27.52 0.94 3.73
N GLY A 78 27.41 -0.21 4.42
CA GLY A 78 28.00 -0.43 5.73
C GLY A 78 27.34 0.40 6.85
N LEU A 79 26.05 0.71 6.71
CA LEU A 79 25.30 1.53 7.66
C LEU A 79 25.08 0.77 8.97
N GLU A 80 25.34 1.42 10.10
CA GLU A 80 25.06 0.86 11.43
C GLU A 80 23.67 1.23 11.95
N ARG A 81 23.03 2.22 11.32
CA ARG A 81 21.70 2.74 11.66
C ARG A 81 20.96 3.11 10.38
N ILE A 82 19.64 3.10 10.44
CA ILE A 82 18.81 3.64 9.36
C ILE A 82 19.04 5.17 9.33
N PRO A 83 19.37 5.77 8.17
CA PRO A 83 19.52 7.23 8.08
C PRO A 83 18.22 7.91 8.46
N SER A 84 18.25 9.03 9.19
CA SER A 84 17.07 9.78 9.63
C SER A 84 16.76 11.02 8.78
N ASN A 85 17.66 11.37 7.85
CA ASN A 85 17.63 12.57 7.03
C ASN A 85 17.14 12.33 5.59
N LEU A 86 16.46 11.20 5.34
CA LEU A 86 15.85 10.95 4.04
C LEU A 86 14.55 11.74 3.91
N LYS A 87 14.08 11.92 2.67
CA LYS A 87 12.77 12.53 2.43
C LYS A 87 11.67 11.71 3.13
N THR A 88 10.70 12.38 3.75
CA THR A 88 9.63 11.72 4.51
C THR A 88 8.55 11.13 3.61
N GLU A 89 8.44 11.60 2.35
CA GLU A 89 7.46 11.07 1.39
C GLU A 89 7.83 9.71 0.75
N ILE A 90 8.94 9.10 1.14
CA ILE A 90 9.41 7.83 0.57
C ILE A 90 8.39 6.71 0.86
N GLN A 91 8.14 5.87 -0.14
CA GLN A 91 7.27 4.70 0.02
C GLN A 91 8.04 3.37 -0.02
N ILE A 92 9.26 3.38 -0.55
CA ILE A 92 10.13 2.20 -0.58
C ILE A 92 11.48 2.56 0.02
N LEU A 93 11.88 1.86 1.07
CA LEU A 93 13.20 2.00 1.68
C LEU A 93 13.89 0.64 1.68
N ASP A 94 15.06 0.58 1.05
CA ASP A 94 15.93 -0.59 1.05
C ASP A 94 17.22 -0.28 1.80
N VAL A 95 17.39 -0.88 2.98
CA VAL A 95 18.58 -0.79 3.83
C VAL A 95 19.24 -2.17 3.95
N SER A 96 19.05 -3.04 2.97
CA SER A 96 19.56 -4.42 3.00
C SER A 96 21.09 -4.46 2.93
N VAL A 97 21.70 -5.54 3.41
CA VAL A 97 23.15 -5.75 3.34
C VAL A 97 23.90 -4.61 4.04
N ASN A 98 23.54 -4.35 5.29
CA ASN A 98 24.17 -3.32 6.11
C ASN A 98 24.55 -3.92 7.48
N ARG A 99 24.86 -3.07 8.46
CA ARG A 99 25.33 -3.46 9.78
C ARG A 99 24.38 -3.01 10.90
N VAL A 100 23.10 -2.81 10.58
CA VAL A 100 22.11 -2.35 11.57
C VAL A 100 21.90 -3.45 12.61
N ARG A 101 21.98 -3.08 13.90
CA ARG A 101 21.87 -4.03 15.03
C ARG A 101 20.59 -3.89 15.85
N VAL A 102 20.09 -2.66 15.95
CA VAL A 102 18.95 -2.31 16.80
C VAL A 102 18.02 -1.40 16.01
N LEU A 103 16.72 -1.67 16.08
CA LEU A 103 15.68 -0.75 15.65
C LEU A 103 15.04 -0.11 16.88
N THR A 104 15.30 1.18 17.06
CA THR A 104 14.66 1.99 18.09
C THR A 104 13.31 2.53 17.61
N ASN A 105 12.49 3.03 18.54
CA ASN A 105 11.22 3.70 18.22
C ASN A 105 11.39 4.87 17.22
N ASP A 106 12.54 5.54 17.24
CA ASP A 106 12.83 6.67 16.35
C ASP A 106 13.43 6.27 15.00
N SER A 107 13.90 5.03 14.85
CA SER A 107 14.64 4.57 13.67
C SER A 107 13.85 4.70 12.36
N LEU A 108 12.53 4.57 12.43
CA LEU A 108 11.61 4.62 11.29
C LEU A 108 10.51 5.68 11.45
N ALA A 109 10.50 6.42 12.56
CA ALA A 109 9.45 7.40 12.89
C ALA A 109 9.21 8.48 11.80
N PRO A 110 10.25 9.00 11.10
CA PRO A 110 10.03 9.99 10.04
C PRO A 110 9.35 9.45 8.77
N TYR A 111 9.36 8.13 8.55
CA TYR A 111 9.01 7.50 7.27
C TYR A 111 7.59 6.91 7.27
N THR A 112 6.62 7.74 7.61
CA THR A 112 5.22 7.34 7.83
C THR A 112 4.52 6.82 6.57
N ASN A 113 5.02 7.17 5.38
CA ASN A 113 4.46 6.77 4.08
C ASN A 113 5.04 5.46 3.53
N LEU A 114 5.89 4.75 4.29
CA LEU A 114 6.48 3.50 3.84
C LEU A 114 5.41 2.45 3.54
N ALA A 115 5.50 1.88 2.34
CA ALA A 115 4.73 0.72 1.90
C ALA A 115 5.59 -0.55 1.80
N TYR A 116 6.89 -0.40 1.51
CA TYR A 116 7.84 -1.51 1.36
C TYR A 116 9.14 -1.20 2.10
N LEU A 117 9.51 -2.05 3.05
CA LEU A 117 10.73 -1.90 3.84
C LEU A 117 11.59 -3.17 3.74
N TYR A 118 12.81 -3.01 3.23
CA TYR A 118 13.79 -4.09 3.13
C TYR A 118 14.92 -3.85 4.14
N LEU A 119 15.05 -4.77 5.09
CA LEU A 119 16.06 -4.80 6.15
C LEU A 119 16.85 -6.12 6.14
N ARG A 120 16.77 -6.85 5.01
CA ARG A 120 17.42 -8.15 4.82
C ARG A 120 18.93 -8.04 5.01
N ASP A 121 19.56 -9.07 5.57
CA ASP A 121 21.03 -9.16 5.63
C ASP A 121 21.63 -8.00 6.45
N ASN A 122 21.12 -7.87 7.67
CA ASN A 122 21.67 -6.97 8.69
C ASN A 122 22.01 -7.81 9.94
N PHE A 123 22.35 -7.15 11.04
CA PHE A 123 22.62 -7.80 12.32
C PHE A 123 21.53 -7.47 13.35
N ILE A 124 20.28 -7.25 12.90
CA ILE A 124 19.19 -6.81 13.78
C ILE A 124 18.88 -7.94 14.77
N GLN A 125 19.01 -7.64 16.06
CA GLN A 125 18.73 -8.57 17.15
C GLN A 125 17.66 -8.02 18.09
N GLU A 126 17.65 -6.70 18.28
CA GLU A 126 16.70 -6.01 19.14
C GLU A 126 15.84 -5.05 18.31
N ILE A 127 14.53 -5.14 18.51
CA ILE A 127 13.55 -4.24 17.93
C ILE A 127 12.65 -3.77 19.06
N GLN A 128 12.63 -2.46 19.32
CA GLN A 128 11.79 -1.87 20.35
C GLN A 128 10.30 -2.00 20.00
N GLU A 129 9.45 -2.06 21.02
CA GLU A 129 8.02 -2.38 20.87
C GLU A 129 7.28 -1.42 19.92
N ALA A 130 7.65 -0.14 19.87
CA ALA A 130 6.99 0.87 19.04
C ALA A 130 7.73 1.21 17.73
N ALA A 131 8.78 0.45 17.37
CA ALA A 131 9.62 0.71 16.19
C ALA A 131 8.84 0.75 14.86
N PHE A 132 7.67 0.10 14.79
CA PHE A 132 6.83 0.06 13.59
C PHE A 132 5.49 0.80 13.71
N ASP A 133 5.16 1.39 14.86
CA ASP A 133 3.81 1.91 15.16
C ASP A 133 3.32 2.98 14.16
N ASN A 134 4.26 3.77 13.62
CA ASN A 134 3.96 4.85 12.69
C ASN A 134 3.85 4.38 11.23
N LEU A 135 4.15 3.11 10.92
CA LEU A 135 4.17 2.59 9.56
C LEU A 135 2.78 2.11 9.13
N ARG A 136 1.81 3.03 9.18
CA ARG A 136 0.39 2.75 8.96
C ARG A 136 0.06 2.27 7.55
N TYR A 137 0.95 2.43 6.58
CA TYR A 137 0.76 2.01 5.19
C TYR A 137 1.66 0.85 4.77
N LEU A 138 2.42 0.26 5.71
CA LEU A 138 3.37 -0.79 5.38
C LEU A 138 2.64 -2.03 4.89
N LYS A 139 2.99 -2.49 3.68
CA LYS A 139 2.43 -3.67 3.02
C LYS A 139 3.38 -4.85 3.05
N MET A 140 4.67 -4.57 3.00
CA MET A 140 5.71 -5.61 3.00
C MET A 140 6.87 -5.21 3.89
N LEU A 141 7.29 -6.15 4.72
CA LEU A 141 8.50 -6.07 5.53
C LEU A 141 9.38 -7.30 5.29
N ASP A 142 10.64 -7.06 4.94
CA ASP A 142 11.67 -8.09 4.88
C ASP A 142 12.72 -7.89 5.98
N LEU A 143 12.69 -8.76 6.99
CA LEU A 143 13.67 -8.88 8.08
C LEU A 143 14.49 -10.19 7.95
N SER A 144 14.51 -10.81 6.77
CA SER A 144 15.18 -12.10 6.58
C SER A 144 16.69 -11.97 6.75
N THR A 145 17.36 -13.05 7.16
CA THR A 145 18.82 -13.06 7.36
C THR A 145 19.25 -11.97 8.33
N ASN A 146 18.69 -12.03 9.54
CA ASN A 146 19.06 -11.19 10.68
C ASN A 146 19.32 -12.11 11.89
N GLY A 147 19.36 -11.53 13.09
CA GLY A 147 19.51 -12.25 14.34
C GLY A 147 18.33 -12.06 15.28
N CYS A 148 17.11 -11.91 14.78
CA CYS A 148 15.97 -11.66 15.67
C CYS A 148 15.65 -12.93 16.49
N ASP A 149 15.63 -12.80 17.81
CA ASP A 149 15.12 -13.82 18.74
C ASP A 149 13.65 -13.52 19.12
N THR A 150 13.28 -12.23 19.17
CA THR A 150 11.91 -11.75 19.43
C THR A 150 11.48 -10.72 18.38
N LEU A 151 10.19 -10.44 18.32
CA LEU A 151 9.60 -9.39 17.48
C LEU A 151 8.57 -8.61 18.31
N PRO A 152 8.41 -7.30 18.06
CA PRO A 152 7.46 -6.49 18.80
C PRO A 152 6.01 -6.86 18.43
N LYS A 153 5.07 -6.76 19.37
CA LYS A 153 3.66 -7.12 19.10
C LYS A 153 3.00 -6.14 18.14
N SER A 154 3.46 -4.89 18.13
CA SER A 154 3.03 -3.86 17.17
C SER A 154 3.16 -4.30 15.71
N LEU A 155 4.21 -5.07 15.37
CA LEU A 155 4.46 -5.56 14.01
C LEU A 155 3.28 -6.37 13.48
N PHE A 156 2.68 -7.20 14.33
CA PHE A 156 1.58 -8.08 13.99
C PHE A 156 0.21 -7.39 14.00
N ARG A 157 0.18 -6.06 14.21
CA ARG A 157 -1.04 -5.24 14.26
C ARG A 157 -1.05 -4.12 13.22
N LEU A 158 -0.09 -4.13 12.30
CA LEU A 158 -0.06 -3.18 11.19
C LEU A 158 -1.24 -3.44 10.24
N PRO A 159 -2.06 -2.42 9.94
CA PRO A 159 -3.39 -2.63 9.32
C PRO A 159 -3.34 -3.04 7.85
N TYR A 160 -2.21 -2.85 7.16
CA TYR A 160 -2.05 -3.21 5.75
C TYR A 160 -0.88 -4.16 5.49
N LEU A 161 -0.23 -4.67 6.54
CA LEU A 161 0.90 -5.59 6.37
C LEU A 161 0.38 -6.92 5.81
N GLN A 162 0.83 -7.25 4.61
CA GLN A 162 0.40 -8.42 3.84
C GLN A 162 1.52 -9.44 3.71
N ASN A 163 2.76 -9.00 3.52
CA ASN A 163 3.89 -9.88 3.25
C ASN A 163 4.96 -9.69 4.32
N LEU A 164 5.20 -10.71 5.11
CA LEU A 164 6.18 -10.68 6.20
C LEU A 164 7.24 -11.76 5.99
N TYR A 165 8.47 -11.31 5.75
CA TYR A 165 9.63 -12.18 5.56
C TYR A 165 10.52 -12.17 6.80
N LEU A 166 10.62 -13.33 7.45
CA LEU A 166 11.36 -13.56 8.70
C LEU A 166 12.32 -14.74 8.59
N SER A 167 12.62 -15.19 7.36
CA SER A 167 13.48 -16.36 7.14
C SER A 167 14.90 -16.14 7.66
N LYS A 168 15.57 -17.21 8.12
CA LYS A 168 16.95 -17.13 8.64
C LYS A 168 17.08 -16.14 9.79
N ASN A 169 16.29 -16.35 10.83
CA ASN A 169 16.41 -15.67 12.12
C ASN A 169 16.57 -16.74 13.22
N ARG A 170 16.32 -16.39 14.48
CA ARG A 170 16.41 -17.28 15.63
C ARG A 170 15.07 -17.40 16.38
N LEU A 171 13.97 -17.17 15.67
CA LEU A 171 12.62 -17.14 16.24
C LEU A 171 12.23 -18.54 16.75
N GLY A 172 11.75 -18.61 17.98
CA GLY A 172 11.26 -19.82 18.63
C GLY A 172 9.78 -19.75 19.01
N ASP A 173 9.27 -20.83 19.59
CA ASP A 173 7.84 -20.99 19.92
C ASP A 173 7.33 -19.92 20.91
N GLU A 174 8.16 -19.52 21.88
CA GLU A 174 7.80 -18.56 22.94
C GLU A 174 7.27 -17.23 22.40
N LEU A 175 7.76 -16.80 21.24
CA LEU A 175 7.28 -15.59 20.58
C LEU A 175 5.80 -15.71 20.22
N PHE A 176 5.39 -16.85 19.67
CA PHE A 176 4.06 -17.04 19.10
C PHE A 176 3.01 -17.44 20.15
N GLU A 177 3.42 -17.98 21.30
CA GLU A 177 2.50 -18.26 22.42
C GLU A 177 1.81 -17.00 22.98
N ARG A 178 2.37 -15.80 22.72
CA ARG A 178 1.91 -14.51 23.29
C ARG A 178 1.45 -13.51 22.23
N VAL A 179 1.29 -13.92 20.98
CA VAL A 179 0.96 -13.05 19.85
C VAL A 179 -0.40 -13.42 19.26
N ASP A 180 -1.22 -12.40 19.05
CA ASP A 180 -2.48 -12.49 18.31
C ASP A 180 -2.35 -11.61 17.07
N VAL A 181 -2.24 -12.25 15.90
CA VAL A 181 -1.95 -11.57 14.64
C VAL A 181 -3.22 -10.91 14.11
N LYS A 182 -3.19 -9.59 14.00
CA LYS A 182 -4.28 -8.76 13.44
C LYS A 182 -3.97 -8.19 12.06
N SER A 183 -2.69 -8.21 11.66
CA SER A 183 -2.28 -7.84 10.32
C SER A 183 -2.91 -8.78 9.27
N PRO A 184 -3.40 -8.25 8.13
CA PRO A 184 -3.99 -9.05 7.07
C PRO A 184 -2.91 -9.75 6.23
N LEU A 185 -2.12 -10.61 6.87
CA LEU A 185 -1.02 -11.33 6.25
C LEU A 185 -1.55 -12.27 5.16
N ILE A 186 -1.03 -12.12 3.95
CA ILE A 186 -1.23 -13.00 2.81
C ILE A 186 -0.11 -14.04 2.74
N LEU A 187 1.11 -13.64 3.11
CA LEU A 187 2.32 -14.44 3.05
C LEU A 187 3.14 -14.28 4.33
N LEU A 188 3.50 -15.42 4.93
CA LEU A 188 4.40 -15.48 6.08
C LEU A 188 5.55 -16.46 5.82
N GLN A 189 6.78 -15.94 5.82
CA GLN A 189 8.00 -16.72 5.62
C GLN A 189 8.79 -16.82 6.92
N LEU A 190 8.83 -18.02 7.49
CA LEU A 190 9.49 -18.36 8.76
C LEU A 190 10.55 -19.44 8.58
N SER A 191 10.96 -19.72 7.35
CA SER A 191 11.94 -20.78 7.09
C SER A 191 13.29 -20.52 7.73
N LYS A 192 14.03 -21.55 8.15
CA LYS A 192 15.34 -21.40 8.82
C LYS A 192 15.24 -20.60 10.11
N ASN A 193 14.38 -21.04 11.03
CA ASN A 193 14.25 -20.51 12.38
C ASN A 193 14.44 -21.66 13.39
N ARG A 194 13.94 -21.51 14.63
CA ARG A 194 14.05 -22.49 15.71
C ARG A 194 12.68 -22.97 16.19
N LEU A 195 11.70 -23.02 15.28
CA LEU A 195 10.32 -23.40 15.63
C LEU A 195 10.25 -24.90 15.91
N GLY A 196 9.67 -25.27 17.04
CA GLY A 196 9.38 -26.65 17.44
C GLY A 196 7.99 -27.13 17.01
N ARG A 197 7.11 -26.19 16.66
CA ARG A 197 5.76 -26.44 16.17
C ARG A 197 5.34 -25.40 15.12
N VAL A 198 4.24 -25.65 14.42
CA VAL A 198 3.61 -24.62 13.59
C VAL A 198 3.16 -23.48 14.52
N PRO A 199 3.48 -22.20 14.22
CA PRO A 199 3.24 -21.10 15.14
C PRO A 199 1.75 -20.88 15.36
N SER A 200 1.35 -20.73 16.62
CA SER A 200 -0.03 -20.33 16.96
C SER A 200 -0.16 -18.82 16.78
N LEU A 201 -0.89 -18.40 15.74
CA LEU A 201 -1.02 -16.98 15.38
C LEU A 201 -2.40 -16.38 15.73
N GLY A 202 -3.31 -17.21 16.25
CA GLY A 202 -4.75 -16.94 16.23
C GLY A 202 -5.33 -17.05 14.81
N PRO A 203 -6.60 -16.64 14.60
CA PRO A 203 -7.23 -16.65 13.28
C PRO A 203 -6.56 -15.64 12.34
N VAL A 204 -5.96 -16.12 11.24
CA VAL A 204 -5.36 -15.28 10.19
C VAL A 204 -6.06 -15.59 8.86
N PRO A 205 -7.26 -15.01 8.64
CA PRO A 205 -8.16 -15.40 7.56
C PRO A 205 -7.64 -15.08 6.16
N THR A 206 -6.64 -14.20 6.03
CA THR A 206 -6.08 -13.77 4.75
C THR A 206 -4.83 -14.56 4.35
N LEU A 207 -4.30 -15.42 5.24
CA LEU A 207 -3.04 -16.11 4.99
C LEU A 207 -3.21 -17.18 3.93
N THR A 208 -2.53 -17.01 2.80
CA THR A 208 -2.58 -17.93 1.65
C THR A 208 -1.32 -18.77 1.52
N TYR A 209 -0.19 -18.27 2.02
CA TYR A 209 1.09 -18.96 1.98
C TYR A 209 1.84 -18.89 3.30
N LEU A 210 2.08 -20.07 3.88
CA LEU A 210 2.91 -20.25 5.06
C LEU A 210 4.14 -21.09 4.70
N ASN A 211 5.32 -20.55 4.97
CA ASN A 211 6.57 -21.30 4.86
C ASN A 211 7.24 -21.42 6.23
N VAL A 212 7.29 -22.64 6.76
CA VAL A 212 7.96 -22.99 8.01
C VAL A 212 9.05 -24.06 7.77
N SER A 213 9.54 -24.18 6.53
CA SER A 213 10.59 -25.13 6.18
C SER A 213 11.89 -24.89 6.93
N ASP A 214 12.70 -25.93 7.10
CA ASP A 214 14.03 -25.83 7.72
C ASP A 214 13.91 -25.27 9.16
N ASN A 215 13.07 -25.92 9.97
CA ASN A 215 12.86 -25.65 11.40
C ASN A 215 13.00 -26.99 12.17
N ASN A 216 12.57 -27.03 13.43
CA ASN A 216 12.60 -28.21 14.29
C ASN A 216 11.19 -28.75 14.60
N ILE A 217 10.25 -28.63 13.65
CA ILE A 217 8.87 -29.07 13.85
C ILE A 217 8.80 -30.60 13.89
N GLY A 218 8.39 -31.17 15.02
CA GLY A 218 8.36 -32.62 15.23
C GLY A 218 7.03 -33.30 14.87
N SER A 219 5.93 -32.57 14.92
CA SER A 219 4.58 -33.05 14.63
C SER A 219 3.74 -31.94 14.00
N VAL A 220 2.69 -32.33 13.29
CA VAL A 220 1.72 -31.39 12.70
C VAL A 220 0.36 -32.04 12.63
N SER A 221 -0.68 -31.26 12.88
CA SER A 221 -2.08 -31.69 12.89
C SER A 221 -2.96 -30.72 12.10
N PRO A 222 -4.19 -31.13 11.73
CA PRO A 222 -5.20 -30.21 11.21
C PRO A 222 -5.49 -29.00 12.11
N GLU A 223 -5.40 -29.18 13.44
CA GLU A 223 -5.68 -28.12 14.41
C GLU A 223 -4.68 -26.96 14.28
N ASP A 224 -3.41 -27.27 14.01
CA ASP A 224 -2.36 -26.28 13.78
C ASP A 224 -2.62 -25.39 12.54
N LEU A 225 -3.41 -25.89 11.58
CA LEU A 225 -3.72 -25.20 10.33
C LEU A 225 -5.13 -24.60 10.31
N ALA A 226 -6.02 -25.04 11.22
CA ALA A 226 -7.41 -24.61 11.27
C ALA A 226 -7.60 -23.08 11.33
N PRO A 227 -6.77 -22.32 12.09
CA PRO A 227 -6.85 -20.86 12.12
C PRO A 227 -6.46 -20.14 10.80
N PHE A 228 -6.02 -20.87 9.77
CA PHE A 228 -5.62 -20.33 8.46
C PHE A 228 -6.59 -20.76 7.36
N CYS A 229 -7.86 -20.35 7.48
CA CYS A 229 -8.96 -20.81 6.63
C CYS A 229 -8.80 -20.51 5.12
N SER A 230 -7.94 -19.57 4.72
CA SER A 230 -7.62 -19.28 3.31
C SER A 230 -6.28 -19.87 2.83
N LEU A 231 -5.64 -20.73 3.64
CA LEU A 231 -4.33 -21.27 3.30
C LEU A 231 -4.41 -22.07 2.00
N LYS A 232 -3.45 -21.85 1.09
CA LYS A 232 -3.36 -22.56 -0.20
C LYS A 232 -2.00 -23.19 -0.43
N LYS A 233 -0.95 -22.66 0.19
CA LYS A 233 0.41 -23.19 0.08
C LYS A 233 1.02 -23.33 1.47
N LEU A 234 1.57 -24.50 1.74
CA LEU A 234 2.26 -24.84 2.98
C LEU A 234 3.62 -25.47 2.65
N ASP A 235 4.68 -24.94 3.23
CA ASP A 235 6.01 -25.54 3.12
C ASP A 235 6.54 -25.93 4.50
N LEU A 236 6.59 -27.24 4.73
CA LEU A 236 7.07 -27.95 5.91
C LEU A 236 8.39 -28.69 5.63
N THR A 237 8.99 -28.54 4.44
CA THR A 237 10.21 -29.28 4.08
C THR A 237 11.33 -29.08 5.09
N LYS A 238 12.20 -30.09 5.26
CA LYS A 238 13.32 -30.04 6.20
C LYS A 238 12.89 -29.78 7.66
N ASN A 239 11.80 -30.39 8.09
CA ASN A 239 11.43 -30.53 9.50
C ASN A 239 11.43 -32.02 9.87
N PRO A 240 11.77 -32.38 11.12
CA PRO A 240 11.77 -33.76 11.60
C PRO A 240 10.36 -34.29 11.93
N ILE A 241 9.36 -34.02 11.06
CA ILE A 241 7.96 -34.40 11.28
C ILE A 241 7.80 -35.92 11.24
N LYS A 242 7.22 -36.49 12.29
CA LYS A 242 6.88 -37.91 12.40
C LYS A 242 5.41 -38.05 12.77
N PHE A 243 4.70 -38.91 12.04
CA PHE A 243 3.37 -39.34 12.39
C PHE A 243 3.45 -40.69 13.09
N ASP A 244 2.60 -40.93 14.09
CA ASP A 244 2.52 -42.25 14.69
C ASP A 244 1.96 -43.26 13.68
N ALA A 245 2.77 -44.26 13.32
CA ALA A 245 2.37 -45.35 12.42
C ALA A 245 1.24 -46.21 13.02
N GLY A 246 1.07 -46.18 14.34
CA GLY A 246 -0.01 -46.77 15.12
C GLY A 246 -1.34 -46.01 15.05
N SER A 247 -1.36 -44.81 14.47
CA SER A 247 -2.54 -43.93 14.43
C SER A 247 -3.05 -43.63 13.00
N CYS A 248 -4.10 -42.81 12.89
CA CYS A 248 -4.58 -42.24 11.62
C CYS A 248 -4.09 -40.80 11.36
N GLU A 249 -3.16 -40.25 12.17
CA GLU A 249 -2.75 -38.84 12.12
C GLU A 249 -2.31 -38.38 10.72
N CYS A 250 -1.48 -39.18 10.04
CA CYS A 250 -1.01 -38.89 8.68
C CYS A 250 -2.18 -38.80 7.69
N HIS A 251 -3.12 -39.75 7.76
CA HIS A 251 -4.29 -39.78 6.89
C HIS A 251 -5.21 -38.59 7.18
N THR A 252 -5.46 -38.27 8.44
CA THR A 252 -6.29 -37.13 8.85
C THR A 252 -5.66 -35.81 8.42
N PHE A 253 -4.34 -35.66 8.56
CA PHE A 253 -3.61 -34.48 8.09
C PHE A 253 -3.72 -34.32 6.56
N ASN A 254 -3.46 -35.38 5.80
CA ASN A 254 -3.61 -35.34 4.34
C ASN A 254 -5.06 -35.07 3.91
N ALA A 255 -6.05 -35.68 4.57
CA ALA A 255 -7.47 -35.42 4.30
C ALA A 255 -7.82 -33.94 4.54
N TRP A 256 -7.27 -33.32 5.60
CA TRP A 256 -7.42 -31.88 5.85
C TRP A 256 -6.88 -31.03 4.70
N LEU A 257 -5.66 -31.32 4.24
CA LEU A 257 -5.01 -30.63 3.13
C LEU A 257 -5.83 -30.76 1.84
N HIS A 258 -6.28 -31.98 1.51
CA HIS A 258 -7.07 -32.25 0.31
C HIS A 258 -8.42 -31.55 0.33
N ALA A 259 -9.16 -31.62 1.45
CA ALA A 259 -10.49 -31.00 1.58
C ALA A 259 -10.45 -29.47 1.42
N ARG A 260 -9.29 -28.83 1.60
CA ARG A 260 -9.09 -27.38 1.53
C ARG A 260 -8.20 -26.94 0.36
N GLU A 261 -7.81 -27.89 -0.48
CA GLU A 261 -6.92 -27.65 -1.64
C GLU A 261 -5.58 -27.00 -1.24
N ILE A 262 -5.04 -27.39 -0.07
CA ILE A 262 -3.76 -26.88 0.41
C ILE A 262 -2.64 -27.69 -0.26
N VAL A 263 -1.83 -27.01 -1.06
CA VAL A 263 -0.62 -27.59 -1.65
C VAL A 263 0.48 -27.58 -0.59
N SER A 264 0.77 -28.75 -0.02
CA SER A 264 1.85 -28.96 0.96
C SER A 264 3.13 -29.48 0.32
N ARG A 265 4.28 -29.06 0.85
CA ARG A 265 5.59 -29.68 0.61
C ARG A 265 6.24 -30.04 1.95
N PRO A 266 6.68 -31.29 2.19
CA PRO A 266 6.52 -32.44 1.30
C PRO A 266 5.06 -32.92 1.25
N VAL A 267 4.79 -33.83 0.32
CA VAL A 267 3.61 -34.70 0.37
C VAL A 267 3.96 -35.86 1.31
N TYR A 268 3.12 -36.13 2.30
CA TYR A 268 3.35 -37.22 3.25
C TYR A 268 2.71 -38.50 2.73
N ASN A 269 3.51 -39.55 2.57
CA ASN A 269 3.02 -40.87 2.16
C ASN A 269 2.63 -41.65 3.43
N CYS A 270 1.34 -41.96 3.57
CA CYS A 270 0.80 -42.73 4.68
C CYS A 270 0.60 -44.21 4.29
N SER A 271 0.51 -45.13 5.26
CA SER A 271 0.33 -46.56 4.98
C SER A 271 -1.02 -46.88 4.31
N GLU A 272 -0.99 -47.51 3.13
CA GLU A 272 -2.20 -47.85 2.37
C GLU A 272 -3.08 -48.92 3.03
N GLU A 273 -2.48 -49.82 3.82
CA GLU A 273 -3.20 -50.92 4.46
C GLU A 273 -4.25 -50.41 5.46
N ARG A 274 -3.89 -49.36 6.22
CA ARG A 274 -4.80 -48.69 7.17
C ARG A 274 -5.84 -47.81 6.49
N ALA A 275 -5.52 -47.25 5.32
CA ALA A 275 -6.44 -46.40 4.56
C ALA A 275 -7.73 -47.13 4.15
N LYS A 276 -7.66 -48.45 3.92
CA LYS A 276 -8.82 -49.29 3.53
C LYS A 276 -9.54 -49.91 4.74
N GLY A 277 -8.95 -49.84 5.93
CA GLY A 277 -9.47 -50.40 7.17
C GLY A 277 -9.86 -49.32 8.17
N GLU A 278 -9.15 -49.28 9.30
CA GLU A 278 -9.45 -48.42 10.46
C GLU A 278 -9.47 -46.92 10.13
N CYS A 279 -8.65 -46.46 9.18
CA CYS A 279 -8.57 -45.05 8.80
C CYS A 279 -9.43 -44.70 7.59
N ALA A 280 -10.42 -45.52 7.18
CA ALA A 280 -11.21 -45.30 5.96
C ALA A 280 -12.12 -44.06 6.00
N ARG A 281 -12.52 -43.59 7.18
CA ARG A 281 -13.28 -42.35 7.38
C ARG A 281 -12.50 -41.42 8.29
N GLN A 282 -11.85 -40.41 7.72
CA GLN A 282 -11.17 -39.40 8.53
C GLN A 282 -12.17 -38.34 8.96
N GLU A 283 -12.40 -38.25 10.27
CA GLU A 283 -13.16 -37.16 10.89
C GLU A 283 -12.21 -36.16 11.54
N PHE A 284 -12.59 -34.89 11.50
CA PHE A 284 -11.86 -33.85 12.21
C PHE A 284 -12.47 -33.66 13.59
N THR A 285 -11.63 -33.34 14.58
CA THR A 285 -12.14 -33.08 15.93
C THR A 285 -13.07 -31.86 15.93
N ASN A 286 -14.02 -31.83 16.86
CA ASN A 286 -14.89 -30.67 17.06
C ASN A 286 -14.08 -29.38 17.24
N ARG A 287 -12.94 -29.46 17.95
CA ARG A 287 -12.06 -28.33 18.20
C ARG A 287 -11.42 -27.80 16.91
N THR A 288 -10.92 -28.69 16.06
CA THR A 288 -10.37 -28.33 14.75
C THR A 288 -11.40 -27.61 13.88
N MET A 289 -12.63 -28.12 13.84
CA MET A 289 -13.72 -27.51 13.07
C MET A 289 -14.13 -26.13 13.63
N GLU A 290 -14.28 -26.00 14.95
CA GLU A 290 -14.58 -24.73 15.63
C GLU A 290 -13.55 -23.64 15.30
N LEU A 291 -12.26 -23.98 15.35
CA LEU A 291 -11.18 -23.03 15.02
C LEU A 291 -11.25 -22.56 13.57
N HIS A 292 -11.58 -23.46 12.65
CA HIS A 292 -11.71 -23.15 11.23
C HIS A 292 -12.96 -22.33 10.91
N GLU A 293 -14.11 -22.66 11.52
CA GLU A 293 -15.35 -21.89 11.41
C GLU A 293 -15.15 -20.48 11.92
N ARG A 294 -14.52 -20.32 13.09
CA ARG A 294 -14.18 -19.01 13.65
C ARG A 294 -13.32 -18.18 12.70
N CYS A 295 -12.32 -18.77 12.06
CA CYS A 295 -11.53 -18.08 11.04
C CYS A 295 -12.39 -17.65 9.84
N THR A 296 -13.24 -18.56 9.35
CA THR A 296 -14.08 -18.33 8.17
C THR A 296 -15.12 -17.24 8.41
N GLU A 297 -15.67 -17.15 9.62
CA GLU A 297 -16.58 -16.07 10.03
C GLU A 297 -15.88 -14.70 9.99
N ILE A 298 -14.66 -14.61 10.54
CA ILE A 298 -13.87 -13.37 10.48
C ILE A 298 -13.60 -12.97 9.03
N LEU A 299 -13.23 -13.93 8.17
CA LEU A 299 -13.02 -13.67 6.75
C LEU A 299 -14.29 -13.11 6.08
N ARG A 300 -15.44 -13.73 6.35
CA ARG A 300 -16.73 -13.30 5.79
C ARG A 300 -17.05 -11.86 6.19
N LEU A 301 -16.91 -11.52 7.47
CA LEU A 301 -17.13 -10.16 7.97
C LEU A 301 -16.16 -9.15 7.33
N GLN A 302 -14.90 -9.52 7.12
CA GLN A 302 -13.93 -8.66 6.42
C GLN A 302 -14.33 -8.40 4.96
N VAL A 303 -14.79 -9.41 4.24
CA VAL A 303 -15.25 -9.26 2.85
C VAL A 303 -16.52 -8.41 2.76
N GLU A 304 -17.48 -8.61 3.67
CA GLU A 304 -18.72 -7.82 3.72
C GLU A 304 -18.45 -6.35 4.06
N THR A 305 -17.57 -6.07 5.02
CA THR A 305 -17.18 -4.71 5.39
C THR A 305 -16.40 -4.00 4.27
N GLU A 306 -15.53 -4.70 3.54
CA GLU A 306 -14.83 -4.12 2.39
C GLU A 306 -15.78 -3.79 1.24
N LYS A 307 -16.73 -4.69 0.93
CA LYS A 307 -17.80 -4.42 -0.05
C LYS A 307 -18.62 -3.19 0.36
N ALA A 308 -19.06 -3.13 1.61
CA ALA A 308 -19.82 -2.00 2.12
C ALA A 308 -19.03 -0.69 2.02
N ARG A 309 -17.74 -0.69 2.42
CA ARG A 309 -16.85 0.47 2.31
C ARG A 309 -16.75 0.96 0.86
N ASN A 310 -16.53 0.05 -0.10
CA ASN A 310 -16.41 0.41 -1.50
C ASN A 310 -17.71 1.01 -2.06
N THR A 311 -18.86 0.46 -1.67
CA THR A 311 -20.18 1.02 -2.01
C THR A 311 -20.37 2.43 -1.44
N TRP A 312 -20.01 2.65 -0.17
CA TRP A 312 -20.11 3.97 0.47
C TRP A 312 -19.18 5.00 -0.16
N ILE A 313 -17.96 4.62 -0.55
CA ILE A 313 -17.04 5.48 -1.29
C ILE A 313 -17.67 5.91 -2.63
N LEU A 314 -18.26 4.97 -3.37
CA LEU A 314 -18.92 5.27 -4.63
C LEU A 314 -20.08 6.27 -4.44
N ILE A 315 -20.93 6.03 -3.44
CA ILE A 315 -22.06 6.91 -3.11
C ILE A 315 -21.54 8.31 -2.76
N ALA A 316 -20.51 8.43 -1.91
CA ALA A 316 -19.93 9.71 -1.52
C ALA A 316 -19.33 10.46 -2.72
N CYS A 317 -18.65 9.77 -3.64
CA CYS A 317 -18.15 10.35 -4.88
C CYS A 317 -19.28 10.87 -5.78
N CYS A 318 -20.38 10.11 -5.93
CA CYS A 318 -21.55 10.52 -6.70
C CYS A 318 -22.23 11.76 -6.11
N ILE A 319 -22.43 11.80 -4.78
CA ILE A 319 -22.98 12.96 -4.08
C ILE A 319 -22.09 14.18 -4.27
N SER A 320 -20.78 14.02 -4.11
CA SER A 320 -19.80 15.11 -4.28
C SER A 320 -19.81 15.64 -5.71
N GLY A 321 -19.88 14.76 -6.72
CA GLY A 321 -20.00 15.15 -8.13
C GLY A 321 -21.29 15.89 -8.43
N PHE A 322 -22.43 15.44 -7.87
CA PHE A 322 -23.71 16.11 -8.02
C PHE A 322 -23.71 17.51 -7.39
N LEU A 323 -23.20 17.64 -6.17
CA LEU A 323 -23.06 18.93 -5.49
C LEU A 323 -22.14 19.89 -6.26
N PHE A 324 -21.05 19.38 -6.83
CA PHE A 324 -20.15 20.17 -7.68
C PHE A 324 -20.88 20.67 -8.94
N CYS A 325 -21.62 19.81 -9.63
CA CYS A 325 -22.43 20.18 -10.80
C CYS A 325 -23.51 21.21 -10.46
N LEU A 326 -24.20 21.05 -9.32
CA LEU A 326 -25.15 22.04 -8.82
C LEU A 326 -24.48 23.39 -8.55
N PHE A 327 -23.33 23.38 -7.88
CA PHE A 327 -22.57 24.60 -7.60
C PHE A 327 -22.16 25.32 -8.89
N VAL A 328 -21.61 24.59 -9.88
CA VAL A 328 -21.25 25.14 -11.19
C VAL A 328 -22.49 25.68 -11.92
N GLY A 329 -23.62 24.96 -11.87
CA GLY A 329 -24.90 25.41 -12.44
C GLY A 329 -25.39 26.72 -11.82
N LEU A 330 -25.43 26.79 -10.49
CA LEU A 330 -25.82 27.99 -9.74
C LEU A 330 -24.86 29.16 -10.00
N PHE A 331 -23.55 28.90 -10.07
CA PHE A 331 -22.54 29.90 -10.42
C PHE A 331 -22.75 30.46 -11.83
N CYS A 332 -23.04 29.59 -12.81
CA CYS A 332 -23.37 30.00 -14.18
C CYS A 332 -24.64 30.85 -14.23
N VAL A 333 -25.71 30.45 -13.52
CA VAL A 333 -26.97 31.21 -13.41
C VAL A 333 -26.72 32.57 -12.75
N HIS A 334 -25.97 32.60 -11.64
CA HIS A 334 -25.60 33.84 -10.95
C HIS A 334 -24.83 34.78 -11.89
N LYS A 335 -23.82 34.28 -12.61
CA LYS A 335 -23.03 35.06 -13.58
C LYS A 335 -23.92 35.60 -14.72
N LYS A 336 -24.87 34.81 -15.22
CA LYS A 336 -25.85 35.23 -16.23
C LYS A 336 -26.77 36.34 -15.69
N ASN A 337 -27.30 36.19 -14.48
CA ASN A 337 -28.14 37.20 -13.84
C ASN A 337 -27.38 38.50 -13.54
N LYS A 338 -26.12 38.42 -13.10
CA LYS A 338 -25.26 39.60 -12.92
C LYS A 338 -25.04 40.36 -14.23
N ARG A 339 -24.80 39.65 -15.34
CA ARG A 339 -24.69 40.26 -16.69
C ARG A 339 -25.99 40.93 -17.11
N ARG A 340 -27.15 40.27 -16.91
CA ARG A 340 -28.47 40.86 -17.21
C ARG A 340 -28.73 42.14 -16.41
N ARG A 341 -28.46 42.14 -15.10
CA ARG A 341 -28.60 43.33 -14.25
C ARG A 341 -27.68 44.48 -14.69
N LYS A 342 -26.47 44.17 -15.18
CA LYS A 342 -25.55 45.18 -15.72
C LYS A 342 -26.11 45.83 -16.99
N LYS A 343 -26.60 45.02 -17.95
CA LYS A 343 -27.25 45.52 -19.18
C LYS A 343 -28.45 46.42 -18.89
N LEU A 344 -29.33 46.00 -17.96
CA LEU A 344 -30.51 46.80 -17.60
C LEU A 344 -30.12 48.17 -17.02
N LYS A 345 -29.06 48.23 -16.20
CA LYS A 345 -28.53 49.51 -15.68
C LYS A 345 -27.92 50.39 -16.77
N GLU A 346 -27.26 49.79 -17.77
CA GLU A 346 -26.72 50.50 -18.94
C GLU A 346 -27.85 51.07 -19.82
N GLU A 347 -28.90 50.29 -20.08
CA GLU A 347 -30.12 50.74 -20.80
C GLU A 347 -30.85 51.86 -20.05
N GLN A 348 -31.04 51.75 -18.73
CA GLN A 348 -31.66 52.80 -17.92
C GLN A 348 -30.86 54.11 -17.97
N LYS A 349 -29.53 54.03 -17.93
CA LYS A 349 -28.65 55.21 -18.08
C LYS A 349 -28.79 55.85 -19.47
N LEU A 350 -28.82 55.04 -20.53
CA LEU A 350 -28.99 55.52 -21.89
C LEU A 350 -30.34 56.22 -22.07
N ASN A 351 -31.42 55.63 -21.58
CA ASN A 351 -32.77 56.21 -21.66
C ASN A 351 -32.87 57.51 -20.87
N ALA A 352 -32.28 57.59 -19.67
CA ALA A 352 -32.24 58.83 -18.89
C ALA A 352 -31.45 59.95 -19.61
N ASN A 353 -30.33 59.61 -20.25
CA ASN A 353 -29.57 60.57 -21.06
C ASN A 353 -30.37 61.05 -22.27
N ASN A 354 -31.04 60.15 -22.99
CA ASN A 354 -31.86 60.50 -24.15
C ASN A 354 -33.03 61.40 -23.74
N ALA A 355 -33.74 61.07 -22.66
CA ALA A 355 -34.84 61.89 -22.14
C ALA A 355 -34.38 63.29 -21.73
N ASN A 356 -33.21 63.42 -21.07
CA ASN A 356 -32.63 64.72 -20.77
C ASN A 356 -32.28 65.52 -22.03
N THR A 357 -31.84 64.84 -23.09
CA THR A 357 -31.50 65.46 -24.38
C THR A 357 -32.75 65.96 -25.10
N GLU A 358 -33.83 65.17 -25.10
CA GLU A 358 -35.14 65.58 -25.64
C GLU A 358 -35.72 66.78 -24.90
N LEU A 359 -35.62 66.81 -23.57
CA LEU A 359 -36.10 67.91 -22.73
C LEU A 359 -35.32 69.22 -22.98
N LEU A 360 -34.01 69.10 -23.24
CA LEU A 360 -33.17 70.24 -23.63
C LEU A 360 -33.62 70.81 -24.99
N ASN A 361 -33.86 69.92 -25.96
CA ASN A 361 -34.29 70.31 -27.31
C ASN A 361 -35.72 70.89 -27.32
N SER A 362 -36.63 70.44 -26.45
CA SER A 362 -37.97 71.02 -26.33
C SER A 362 -37.95 72.43 -25.73
N ASN A 363 -37.06 72.69 -24.78
CA ASN A 363 -36.91 74.03 -24.19
C ASN A 363 -36.27 75.03 -25.16
N LEU A 364 -35.45 74.57 -26.10
CA LEU A 364 -34.85 75.40 -27.15
C LEU A 364 -35.83 75.77 -28.28
N ASN A 365 -36.93 75.02 -28.44
CA ASN A 365 -37.90 75.21 -29.53
C ASN A 365 -39.22 75.88 -29.09
N GLN A 366 -39.31 76.41 -27.87
CA GLN A 366 -40.45 77.25 -27.48
C GLN A 366 -40.33 78.62 -28.16
N PRO A 367 -41.32 79.08 -28.94
CA PRO A 367 -41.31 80.43 -29.49
C PRO A 367 -41.50 81.44 -28.35
N GLU A 368 -40.61 82.43 -28.27
CA GLU A 368 -40.82 83.61 -27.45
C GLU A 368 -42.08 84.32 -27.95
N ASN A 369 -43.15 84.29 -27.13
CA ASN A 369 -44.29 85.15 -27.31
C ASN A 369 -43.87 86.58 -26.97
N THR A 370 -43.74 87.42 -27.99
CA THR A 370 -43.86 88.88 -27.92
C THR A 370 -44.75 89.38 -29.03
#